data_AF-A0A316M0M9-F1
#
_entry.id   AF-A0A316M0M9-F1
#
_cell.length_a   1.000
_cell.length_b   1.000
_cell.length_c   1.000
_cell.angle_alpha   90.00
_cell.angle_beta   90.00
_cell.angle_gamma   90.00
#
_symmetry.space_group_name_H-M   'P 1'
#
loop_
_entity.id
_entity.type
_entity.pdbx_description
1 polymer ?
#
loop_
_entity_poly.entity_id
_entity_poly.type
_entity_poly.pdbx_seq_one_letter_code
_entity_poly.pdbx_strand_id
1 'polypeptide(L)' 'MCGSALSGDAAALYRKLICRSAERCLCLRCLAAKLGLSEKTLYDLIDRYRRMGCTLFSEPEEEDAAPEKF' A
#
# COMPACT_ATOMS: atom_id res chain seq x y z
N MET A 1 -4.90 -15.31 14.04
CA MET A 1 -5.28 -15.14 12.61
C MET A 1 -5.97 -13.80 12.47
N CYS A 2 -5.53 -12.94 11.56
CA CYS A 2 -6.27 -11.71 11.23
C CYS A 2 -7.58 -12.13 10.54
N GLY A 3 -8.72 -11.93 11.19
CA GLY A 3 -10.06 -12.16 10.62
C GLY A 3 -10.59 -10.99 9.79
N SER A 4 -9.79 -9.95 9.57
CA SER A 4 -10.19 -8.80 8.75
C SER A 4 -10.11 -9.15 7.27
N ALA A 5 -11.14 -8.76 6.51
CA ALA A 5 -11.16 -8.89 5.07
C ALA A 5 -9.89 -8.30 4.46
N LEU A 6 -9.14 -9.14 3.75
CA LEU A 6 -7.89 -8.76 3.13
C LEU A 6 -8.23 -7.91 1.91
N SER A 7 -8.22 -6.59 2.06
CA SER A 7 -8.49 -5.67 0.95
C SER A 7 -7.44 -5.88 -0.15
N GLY A 8 -7.84 -5.81 -1.41
CA GLY A 8 -6.93 -5.96 -2.56
C GLY A 8 -5.72 -5.04 -2.46
N ASP A 9 -5.91 -3.85 -1.88
CA ASP A 9 -4.86 -2.88 -1.61
C ASP A 9 -3.79 -3.39 -0.64
N ALA A 10 -4.18 -4.12 0.41
CA ALA A 10 -3.25 -4.68 1.37
C ALA A 10 -2.33 -5.70 0.70
N ALA A 11 -2.88 -6.55 -0.17
CA ALA A 11 -2.13 -7.53 -0.93
C ALA A 11 -1.22 -6.86 -1.98
N ALA A 12 -1.72 -5.86 -2.69
CA ALA A 12 -0.95 -5.07 -3.65
C ALA A 12 0.23 -4.36 -2.98
N LEU A 13 0.00 -3.73 -1.82
CA LEU A 13 1.03 -3.05 -1.05
C LEU A 13 2.07 -4.03 -0.50
N TYR A 14 1.62 -5.16 0.02
CA TYR A 14 2.52 -6.22 0.47
C TYR A 14 3.43 -6.70 -0.66
N ARG A 15 2.86 -6.93 -1.85
CA ARG A 15 3.63 -7.34 -3.03
C ARG A 15 4.60 -6.27 -3.50
N LYS A 16 4.22 -4.99 -3.39
CA LYS A 16 5.08 -3.86 -3.76
C LYS A 16 6.27 -3.68 -2.81
N LEU A 17 6.06 -3.84 -1.50
CA LEU A 17 7.07 -3.57 -0.47
C LEU A 17 7.95 -4.80 -0.13
N ILE A 18 7.39 -6.01 -0.15
CA ILE A 18 8.09 -7.23 0.25
C ILE A 18 8.56 -8.01 -0.97
N CYS A 19 7.62 -8.52 -1.77
CA CYS A 19 7.91 -9.37 -2.93
C CYS A 19 6.74 -9.40 -3.91
N ARG A 20 6.99 -9.02 -5.17
CA ARG A 20 5.95 -8.93 -6.22
C ARG A 20 5.21 -10.26 -6.42
N SER A 21 5.92 -11.37 -6.28
CA SER A 21 5.39 -12.74 -6.47
C SER A 21 4.99 -13.42 -5.16
N ALA A 22 4.76 -12.65 -4.08
CA ALA A 22 4.32 -13.23 -2.82
C ALA A 22 2.94 -13.93 -2.98
N GLU A 23 2.93 -15.24 -2.77
CA GLU A 23 1.71 -16.05 -2.74
C GLU A 23 0.92 -15.84 -1.45
N ARG A 24 1.61 -15.47 -0.37
CA ARG A 24 1.01 -15.14 0.93
C ARG A 24 1.18 -13.66 1.23
N CYS A 25 0.06 -12.95 1.32
CA CYS A 25 0.03 -11.55 1.73
C CYS A 25 -0.48 -11.40 3.16
N LEU A 26 0.01 -10.38 3.85
CA LEU A 26 -0.51 -9.96 5.15
C LEU A 26 -1.54 -8.84 4.97
N CYS A 27 -2.46 -8.70 5.93
CA CYS A 27 -3.30 -7.51 6.02
C CYS A 27 -2.47 -6.27 6.38
N LEU A 28 -3.04 -5.08 6.24
CA LEU A 28 -2.38 -3.82 6.58
C LEU A 28 -1.86 -3.79 8.02
N ARG A 29 -2.65 -4.26 9.01
CA ARG A 29 -2.18 -4.35 10.41
C ARG A 29 -0.96 -5.23 10.59
N CYS A 30 -0.99 -6.44 10.06
CA CYS A 30 0.11 -7.37 10.21
C CYS A 30 1.34 -6.89 9.43
N LEU A 31 1.15 -6.24 8.29
CA LEU A 31 2.21 -5.60 7.53
C LEU A 31 2.81 -4.42 8.30
N ALA A 32 1.97 -3.59 8.93
CA ALA A 32 2.37 -2.47 9.78
C ALA A 32 3.23 -2.97 10.95
N ALA A 33 2.75 -3.97 11.70
CA ALA A 33 3.51 -4.57 12.79
C ALA A 33 4.84 -5.19 12.32
N LYS A 34 4.85 -5.85 11.15
CA LYS A 34 6.06 -6.47 10.57
C LYS A 34 7.10 -5.43 10.12
N LEU A 35 6.64 -4.28 9.64
CA LEU A 35 7.50 -3.17 9.22
C LEU A 35 7.79 -2.18 10.35
N GLY A 36 7.15 -2.32 11.52
CA GLY A 36 7.20 -1.32 12.59
C GLY A 36 6.55 0.01 12.23
N LEU A 37 5.63 0.02 11.26
CA LEU A 37 4.92 1.21 10.79
C LEU A 37 3.52 1.30 11.38
N SER A 38 2.92 2.49 11.31
CA SER A 38 1.51 2.68 11.63
C SER A 38 0.62 2.29 10.45
N GLU A 39 -0.61 1.85 10.73
CA GLU A 39 -1.62 1.57 9.70
C GLU A 39 -1.82 2.79 8.79
N LYS A 40 -1.83 4.00 9.38
CA LYS A 40 -1.96 5.28 8.67
C LYS A 40 -0.90 5.47 7.58
N THR A 41 0.35 5.11 7.87
CA THR A 41 1.46 5.22 6.90
C THR A 41 1.26 4.27 5.73
N LEU A 42 0.71 3.08 5.96
CA LEU A 42 0.42 2.14 4.87
C LEU A 42 -0.74 2.64 4.01
N TYR A 43 -1.76 3.25 4.60
CA TYR A 43 -2.84 3.90 3.84
C TYR A 43 -2.33 5.07 2.99
N ASP A 44 -1.46 5.91 3.55
CA ASP A 44 -0.82 7.02 2.83
C ASP A 44 0.03 6.51 1.66
N LEU A 45 0.76 5.41 1.86
CA LEU A 45 1.50 4.75 0.79
C LEU A 45 0.58 4.23 -0.32
N ILE A 46 -0.53 3.58 0.03
CA ILE A 46 -1.52 3.12 -0.96
C ILE A 46 -2.04 4.29 -1.77
N ASP A 47 -2.42 5.38 -1.11
CA ASP A 47 -2.92 6.59 -1.75
C ASP A 47 -1.86 7.19 -2.67
N ARG A 48 -0.61 7.29 -2.21
CA ARG A 48 0.53 7.75 -3.02
C ARG A 48 0.79 6.85 -4.22
N TYR A 49 0.72 5.53 -4.08
CA TYR A 49 0.91 4.59 -5.19
C TYR A 49 -0.24 4.66 -6.20
N ARG A 50 -1.47 4.91 -5.73
CA ARG A 50 -2.61 5.20 -6.61
C ARG A 50 -2.38 6.49 -7.39
N ARG A 51 -1.99 7.57 -6.72
CA ARG A 51 -1.65 8.86 -7.37
C ARG A 51 -0.50 8.75 -8.37
N MET A 52 0.47 7.87 -8.13
CA MET A 52 1.57 7.62 -9.07
C MET A 52 1.19 6.73 -10.27
N GLY A 53 -0.08 6.33 -10.42
CA GLY A 53 -0.52 5.48 -11.54
C GLY A 53 -0.01 4.04 -11.43
N CYS A 54 0.18 3.53 -10.21
CA CYS A 54 0.66 2.15 -10.05
C CYS A 54 -0.46 1.18 -10.45
N THR A 55 -0.27 0.44 -11.54
CA THR A 55 -1.22 -0.56 -12.09
C THR A 55 -1.68 -1.66 -11.12
N LEU A 56 -1.04 -1.77 -9.96
CA LEU A 56 -1.44 -2.66 -8.86
C LEU A 56 -2.60 -2.10 -8.01
N PHE A 57 -2.87 -0.80 -8.11
CA PHE A 57 -3.92 -0.08 -7.40
C PHE A 57 -4.69 0.76 -8.43
N SER A 58 -5.81 0.25 -8.94
CA SER A 58 -6.61 0.93 -9.97
C SER A 58 -7.16 2.30 -9.48
N GLU A 59 -7.21 3.26 -10.40
CA GLU A 59 -7.21 4.74 -10.25
C GLU A 59 -8.37 5.38 -9.48
N PRO A 60 -8.20 6.66 -9.06
CA PRO A 60 -8.85 7.73 -9.83
C PRO A 60 -7.89 8.82 -10.32
N GLU A 61 -8.25 9.42 -11.45
CA GLU A 61 -7.53 10.42 -12.23
C GLU A 61 -6.95 11.61 -11.43
N GLU A 62 -5.68 11.91 -11.78
CA GLU A 62 -4.91 13.17 -11.83
C GLU A 62 -4.82 14.18 -10.65
N GLU A 63 -3.56 14.60 -10.45
CA GLU A 63 -3.06 15.86 -9.88
C GLU A 63 -2.93 15.97 -8.34
N ASP A 64 -1.72 15.74 -7.83
CA ASP A 64 -0.94 16.74 -7.06
C ASP A 64 0.39 16.10 -6.60
N ALA A 65 1.46 16.36 -7.35
CA ALA A 65 2.82 16.18 -6.89
C ALA A 65 3.42 17.58 -6.69
N ALA A 66 3.01 18.27 -5.63
CA ALA A 66 3.66 19.49 -5.20
C ALA A 66 5.18 19.24 -4.96
N PRO A 67 6.06 20.12 -5.48
CA PRO A 67 7.50 19.92 -5.44
C PRO A 67 8.11 20.40 -4.12
N GLU A 68 8.88 19.56 -3.44
CA GLU A 68 9.87 20.02 -2.45
C GLU A 68 11.27 19.93 -3.05
N LYS A 69 11.77 21.08 -3.52
CA LYS A 69 13.21 21.33 -3.63
C LYS A 69 13.46 22.71 -3.03
N PHE A 70 14.31 22.70 -2.00
CA PHE A 70 14.74 23.83 -1.18
C PHE A 70 15.61 24.82 -1.96
#